data_AF-L0J2S6-F1
#
_entry.id   AF-L0J2S6-F1
#
_cell.length_a   1.000
_cell.length_b   1.000
_cell.length_c   1.000
_cell.angle_alpha   90.00
_cell.angle_beta   90.00
_cell.angle_gamma   90.00
#
_symmetry.space_group_name_H-M   'P 1'
#
loop_
_entity.id
_entity.type
_entity.pdbx_description
1 polymer ?
#
loop_
_entity_poly.entity_id
_entity_poly.type
_entity_poly.pdbx_seq_one_letter_code
_entity_poly.pdbx_strand_id
1 'polypeptide(L)' 'MSNAAPWASTAGNKFRDVARSTENPTTRALAEGLTALTESLRELDAKLETIDQQLRATQGGN' A
#
# COMPACT_ATOMS: atom_id res chain seq x y z
N MET A 1 -6.86 1.41 -13.95
CA MET A 1 -7.16 0.31 -13.01
C MET A 1 -5.91 0.08 -12.19
N SER A 2 -5.92 0.52 -10.94
CA SER A 2 -4.76 0.36 -10.08
C SER A 2 -4.86 -0.97 -9.35
N ASN A 3 -3.92 -1.88 -9.59
CA ASN A 3 -3.94 -3.25 -9.09
C ASN A 3 -3.12 -3.41 -7.80
N ALA A 4 -2.56 -2.32 -7.25
CA ALA A 4 -1.64 -2.39 -6.14
C ALA A 4 -2.34 -2.45 -4.77
N ALA A 5 -3.47 -1.76 -4.61
CA ALA A 5 -4.17 -1.69 -3.33
C ALA A 5 -4.59 -3.06 -2.72
N PRO A 6 -5.12 -4.04 -3.49
CA PRO A 6 -5.59 -5.31 -2.90
C PRO A 6 -4.48 -6.22 -2.39
N TRP A 7 -3.41 -6.43 -3.18
CA TRP A 7 -2.30 -7.28 -2.76
C TRP A 7 -1.47 -6.61 -1.66
N ALA A 8 -1.27 -5.28 -1.72
CA ALA A 8 -0.52 -4.55 -0.71
C ALA A 8 -1.22 -4.62 0.65
N SER A 9 -2.55 -4.52 0.70
CA SER A 9 -3.33 -4.72 1.93
C SER A 9 -3.13 -6.11 2.52
N THR A 10 -3.18 -7.14 1.67
CA THR A 10 -3.00 -8.53 2.09
C THR A 10 -1.57 -8.80 2.58
N ALA A 11 -0.56 -8.31 1.86
CA ALA A 11 0.85 -8.46 2.22
C ALA A 11 1.18 -7.73 3.52
N GLY A 12 0.70 -6.49 3.68
CA GLY A 12 0.91 -5.69 4.89
C GLY A 12 0.35 -6.36 6.14
N ASN A 13 -0.83 -6.97 6.06
CA ASN A 13 -1.40 -7.74 7.17
C ASN A 13 -0.51 -8.93 7.56
N LYS A 14 -0.01 -9.68 6.57
CA LYS A 14 0.90 -10.81 6.84
C LYS A 14 2.20 -10.35 7.49
N PHE A 15 2.79 -9.26 7.03
CA PHE A 15 4.01 -8.71 7.63
C PHE A 15 3.75 -8.24 9.06
N ARG A 16 2.61 -7.61 9.33
CA ARG A 16 2.19 -7.23 10.69
C ARG A 16 2.05 -8.44 11.62
N ASP A 17 1.50 -9.55 11.13
CA ASP A 17 1.40 -10.79 11.90
C ASP A 17 2.78 -11.41 12.19
N VAL A 18 3.71 -11.36 11.22
CA VAL A 18 5.10 -11.80 11.41
C VAL A 18 5.81 -10.93 12.45
N ALA A 19 5.69 -9.60 12.37
CA ALA A 19 6.31 -8.67 13.32
C ALA A 19 5.86 -8.95 14.77
N ARG A 20 4.58 -9.31 14.95
CA ARG A 20 3.99 -9.61 16.27
C ARG A 20 4.38 -10.98 16.83
N SER A 21 4.59 -11.97 15.96
CA SER A 21 4.82 -13.36 16.37
C SER A 21 6.30 -13.76 16.45
N THR A 22 7.18 -13.04 15.75
CA THR A 22 8.61 -13.38 15.73
C THR A 22 9.34 -12.92 17.00
N GLU A 23 10.21 -13.78 17.53
CA GLU A 23 11.14 -13.44 18.62
C GLU A 23 12.47 -12.86 18.10
N ASN A 24 12.76 -13.03 16.81
CA ASN A 24 14.00 -12.55 16.21
C ASN A 24 13.89 -11.03 15.92
N PRO A 25 14.73 -10.18 16.54
CA PRO A 25 14.61 -8.73 16.42
C PRO A 25 14.85 -8.21 15.00
N THR A 26 15.77 -8.82 14.25
CA THR A 26 16.03 -8.46 12.85
C THR A 26 14.83 -8.78 11.96
N THR A 27 14.19 -9.93 12.20
CA THR A 27 12.98 -10.34 11.46
C THR A 27 11.81 -9.43 11.77
N ARG A 28 11.67 -9.00 13.03
CA ARG A 28 10.65 -8.02 13.43
C ARG A 28 10.84 -6.69 12.71
N ALA A 29 12.04 -6.13 12.74
CA ALA A 29 12.34 -4.86 12.09
C ALA A 29 12.10 -4.91 10.56
N LEU A 30 12.48 -6.03 9.93
CA LEU A 30 12.19 -6.24 8.50
C LEU A 30 10.68 -6.28 8.22
N ALA A 31 9.93 -7.03 9.02
CA ALA A 31 8.48 -7.15 8.86
C ALA A 31 7.74 -5.81 9.10
N GLU A 32 8.21 -5.00 10.06
CA GLU A 32 7.71 -3.64 10.28
C GLU A 32 8.00 -2.73 9.08
N GLY A 33 9.23 -2.77 8.54
CA GLY A 33 9.60 -2.01 7.35
C GLY A 33 8.78 -2.41 6.11
N LEU A 34 8.55 -3.71 5.91
CA LEU A 34 7.71 -4.21 4.82
C LEU A 34 6.23 -3.82 5.00
N THR A 35 5.74 -3.76 6.24
CA THR A 35 4.40 -3.25 6.54
C THR A 35 4.29 -1.78 6.11
N ALA A 36 5.24 -0.93 6.51
CA ALA A 36 5.27 0.49 6.14
C ALA A 36 5.35 0.69 4.61
N LEU A 37 6.12 -0.15 3.90
CA LEU A 37 6.19 -0.13 2.44
C LEU A 37 4.83 -0.42 1.81
N THR A 38 4.13 -1.45 2.29
CA THR A 38 2.80 -1.80 1.75
C THR A 38 1.75 -0.71 2.02
N GLU A 39 1.85 0.01 3.14
CA GLU A 39 0.98 1.16 3.43
C GLU A 39 1.27 2.32 2.46
N SER A 40 2.54 2.63 2.23
CA SER A 40 2.97 3.65 1.25
C SER A 40 2.48 3.35 -0.17
N LEU A 41 2.50 2.08 -0.58
CA LEU A 41 2.00 1.65 -1.89
C LEU A 41 0.48 1.86 -2.02
N ARG A 42 -0.29 1.62 -0.96
CA ARG A 42 -1.74 1.88 -0.95
C ARG A 42 -2.05 3.36 -1.05
N GLU A 43 -1.30 4.19 -0.34
CA GLU A 43 -1.46 5.64 -0.44
C GLU A 43 -1.14 6.17 -1.84
N LEU A 44 -0.09 5.63 -2.47
CA LEU A 44 0.26 5.98 -3.84
C LEU A 44 -0.85 5.58 -4.82
N ASP A 45 -1.39 4.37 -4.69
CA ASP A 45 -2.51 3.86 -5.49
C ASP A 45 -3.73 4.81 -5.42
N ALA A 46 -4.12 5.23 -4.20
CA ALA A 46 -5.23 6.16 -3.98
C ALA A 46 -4.96 7.57 -4.57
N LYS A 47 -3.72 8.07 -4.47
CA LYS A 47 -3.33 9.36 -5.08
C LYS A 47 -3.41 9.29 -6.60
N LEU A 48 -2.96 8.18 -7.20
CA LEU A 48 -3.04 7.97 -8.65
C LEU A 48 -4.49 7.90 -9.12
N GLU A 49 -5.38 7.22 -8.39
CA GLU A 49 -6.81 7.21 -8.69
C GLU A 49 -7.43 8.60 -8.64
N THR A 50 -7.08 9.40 -7.63
CA THR A 50 -7.53 10.79 -7.51
C THR A 50 -7.08 11.63 -8.71
N ILE A 51 -5.83 11.48 -9.14
CA ILE A 51 -5.29 12.19 -10.32
C ILE A 51 -6.02 11.76 -11.59
N ASP A 52 -6.26 10.45 -11.78
CA ASP A 52 -6.99 9.94 -12.94
C ASP A 52 -8.43 10.50 -13.00
N GLN A 53 -9.11 10.58 -11.86
CA GLN A 53 -10.44 11.19 -11.78
C GLN A 53 -10.43 12.69 -12.15
N GLN A 54 -9.44 13.45 -11.66
CA GLN A 54 -9.28 14.86 -12.00
C GLN A 54 -9.00 15.07 -13.49
N LEU A 55 -8.16 14.24 -14.10
CA LEU A 55 -7.87 14.30 -15.53
C LEU A 55 -9.11 14.02 -16.39
N ARG A 56 -9.95 13.05 -15.99
CA ARG A 56 -11.20 12.78 -16.71
C ARG A 56 -12.19 13.95 -16.59
N ALA A 57 -12.26 14.59 -15.43
CA ALA A 57 -13.12 15.74 -15.22
C ALA A 57 -12.69 16.96 -16.08
N THR A 58 -11.39 17.16 -16.30
CA THR A 58 -10.90 18.26 -17.15
C THR A 58 -10.99 17.96 -18.65
N GLN A 59 -10.99 16.68 -19.06
CA GLN A 59 -11.14 16.29 -20.47
C GLN A 59 -12.60 16.19 -20.95
N GLY A 60 -13.56 15.99 -20.05
CA GLY A 60 -15.00 15.93 -20.38
C GLY A 60 -15.72 17.28 -20.43
N GLY A 61 -15.02 18.38 -20.14
CA GLY A 61 -15.55 19.74 -20.17
C GLY A 61 -14.96 20.57 -21.30
N ASN A 62 -15.28 20.23 -22.56
CA ASN A 62 -15.14 21.11 -23.71
C ASN A 62 -16.15 20.73 -24.80
#